data_AF-A0A1Y1UAP7-F1
#
_entry.id   AF-A0A1Y1UAP7-F1
#
_cell.length_a   1.000
_cell.length_b   1.000
_cell.length_c   1.000
_cell.angle_alpha   90.00
_cell.angle_beta   90.00
_cell.angle_gamma   90.00
#
_symmetry.space_group_name_H-M   'P 1'
#
loop_
_entity.id
_entity.type
_entity.pdbx_description
1 polymer ?
#
loop_
_entity_poly.entity_id
_entity_poly.type
_entity_poly.pdbx_seq_one_letter_code
_entity_poly.pdbx_strand_id
1 'polypeptide(L)'
;MLSYLRQPFTSLASIAQSSFASSSRTRLPPLASSSSFNRISFPALERPQTRGLKQVLAPRRTKHRKSQKGLPIHLPIGGSIRGTTVKFGNYGLRILESHRLSAAVLHSCRESLRKKLKPVKGFKLYLRVFPDIPICVKGNEVRMGKGKGAFEFWACRVPAGRVIWEIGAPGGMPEQVAKAALKLIQVKLPVRSEIISRSSPPRLGTLVSHDLQDLRTINLIPVDQLPPPPGTHYRKPTVSSMSLLSAAAESTGPQMVSKFSTAETLDGSEESEEDQMKKALLLAEEMGGEIETEAQL
;
A
#
# COMPACT_ATOMS: atom_id res chain seq x y z
N MET A 1 -14.74 -29.33 -80.13
CA MET A 1 -13.36 -28.79 -80.08
C MET A 1 -12.90 -28.80 -78.63
N LEU A 2 -11.91 -29.66 -78.34
CA LEU A 2 -10.95 -29.65 -77.21
C LEU A 2 -11.59 -29.67 -75.79
N SER A 3 -11.73 -30.73 -74.99
CA SER A 3 -11.03 -32.00 -74.73
C SER A 3 -9.53 -31.92 -74.38
N TYR A 4 -9.21 -32.41 -73.17
CA TYR A 4 -7.88 -32.73 -72.60
C TYR A 4 -7.01 -31.51 -72.20
N LEU A 5 -6.32 -31.43 -71.05
CA LEU A 5 -5.51 -32.46 -70.40
C LEU A 5 -5.34 -32.11 -68.90
N ARG A 6 -5.68 -33.07 -68.04
CA ARG A 6 -5.31 -33.15 -66.62
C ARG A 6 -3.91 -33.75 -66.56
N GLN A 7 -2.97 -33.17 -65.80
CA GLN A 7 -1.71 -33.84 -65.46
C GLN A 7 -1.41 -33.67 -63.96
N PRO A 8 -1.34 -34.76 -63.19
CA PRO A 8 -0.80 -34.78 -61.84
C PRO A 8 0.71 -35.10 -61.88
N PHE A 9 1.54 -34.31 -61.21
CA PHE A 9 2.92 -34.71 -60.94
C PHE A 9 2.96 -35.55 -59.66
N THR A 10 3.29 -36.83 -59.85
CA THR A 10 3.59 -37.81 -58.81
C THR A 10 5.06 -37.70 -58.36
N SER A 11 5.24 -37.82 -57.04
CA SER A 11 6.27 -38.57 -56.30
C SER A 11 7.66 -38.77 -56.91
N LEU A 12 8.71 -38.49 -56.13
CA LEU A 12 9.73 -39.49 -55.79
C LEU A 12 10.44 -39.14 -54.46
N ALA A 13 10.55 -40.16 -53.61
CA ALA A 13 11.18 -40.15 -52.30
C ALA A 13 12.68 -40.51 -52.38
N SER A 14 13.37 -40.28 -51.26
CA SER A 14 14.55 -41.01 -50.78
C SER A 14 15.87 -40.85 -51.52
N ILE A 15 16.82 -40.11 -50.92
CA ILE A 15 18.22 -40.57 -50.77
C ILE A 15 18.73 -40.14 -49.39
N ALA A 16 18.89 -41.13 -48.52
CA ALA A 16 19.77 -41.08 -47.36
C ALA A 16 21.10 -41.76 -47.72
N GLN A 17 22.12 -41.45 -46.92
CA GLN A 17 23.43 -42.13 -46.74
C GLN A 17 24.62 -41.61 -47.56
N SER A 18 25.56 -40.99 -46.82
CA SER A 18 27.00 -41.28 -46.90
C SER A 18 27.61 -40.82 -45.55
N SER A 19 27.84 -41.74 -44.62
CA SER A 19 29.02 -42.61 -44.45
C SER A 19 30.23 -41.89 -43.84
N PHE A 20 30.51 -42.32 -42.61
CA PHE A 20 31.73 -42.09 -41.83
C PHE A 20 33.00 -42.32 -42.66
N ALA A 21 33.95 -41.41 -42.55
CA ALA A 21 35.35 -41.69 -42.84
C ALA A 21 36.23 -41.13 -41.71
N SER A 22 36.80 -42.08 -40.97
CA SER A 22 37.84 -41.93 -39.98
C SER A 22 39.12 -41.41 -40.64
N SER A 23 39.82 -40.47 -40.00
CA SER A 23 41.24 -40.22 -40.31
C SER A 23 41.99 -39.81 -39.06
N SER A 24 42.76 -40.80 -38.58
CA SER A 24 44.10 -40.69 -37.99
C SER A 24 44.36 -39.58 -36.97
N ARG A 25 44.30 -39.98 -35.69
CA ARG A 25 45.06 -39.35 -34.61
C ARG A 25 46.56 -39.47 -34.88
N THR A 26 47.23 -38.35 -35.11
CA THR A 26 48.65 -38.21 -34.77
C THR A 26 48.73 -37.37 -33.47
N ARG A 27 49.22 -38.01 -32.40
CA ARG A 27 49.54 -37.32 -31.14
C ARG A 27 50.86 -36.59 -31.35
N LEU A 28 50.86 -35.27 -31.19
CA LEU A 28 52.07 -34.53 -30.85
C LEU A 28 52.14 -34.38 -29.32
N PRO A 29 53.32 -34.50 -28.70
CA PRO A 29 53.49 -34.22 -27.27
C PRO A 29 53.47 -32.71 -27.01
N PRO A 30 52.94 -32.23 -25.87
CA PRO A 30 53.02 -30.82 -25.53
C PRO A 30 54.42 -30.50 -25.00
N LEU A 31 55.11 -29.55 -25.64
CA LEU A 31 56.26 -28.87 -25.06
C LEU A 31 55.76 -27.90 -23.98
N ALA A 32 56.19 -28.14 -22.75
CA ALA A 32 56.07 -27.18 -21.67
C ALA A 32 57.00 -26.00 -21.95
N SER A 33 56.45 -24.78 -22.00
CA SER A 33 57.21 -23.57 -21.75
C SER A 33 56.47 -22.69 -20.75
N SER A 34 57.13 -22.54 -19.62
CA SER A 34 56.84 -21.58 -18.57
C SER A 34 56.82 -20.17 -19.16
N SER A 35 55.69 -19.49 -19.06
CA SER A 35 55.69 -18.04 -18.90
C SER A 35 54.59 -17.65 -17.92
N SER A 36 55.03 -17.27 -16.73
CA SER A 36 54.23 -16.72 -15.65
C SER A 36 53.69 -15.36 -16.05
N PHE A 37 52.67 -15.35 -16.91
CA PHE A 37 51.81 -14.19 -17.00
C PHE A 37 50.91 -14.19 -15.77
N ASN A 38 51.21 -13.28 -14.84
CA ASN A 38 50.26 -12.85 -13.82
C ASN A 38 48.95 -12.49 -14.52
N ARG A 39 48.01 -13.44 -14.58
CA ARG A 39 46.60 -13.11 -14.78
C ARG A 39 46.23 -12.29 -13.55
N ILE A 40 46.21 -10.98 -13.72
CA ILE A 40 45.32 -10.14 -12.94
C ILE A 40 43.94 -10.75 -13.18
N SER A 41 43.47 -11.54 -12.23
CA SER A 41 42.10 -11.98 -12.17
C SER A 41 41.29 -10.71 -11.97
N PHE A 42 40.81 -10.12 -13.06
CA PHE A 42 39.72 -9.17 -12.96
C PHE A 42 38.65 -9.88 -12.13
N PRO A 43 38.31 -9.41 -10.92
CA PRO A 43 37.20 -9.98 -10.20
C PRO A 43 36.04 -9.93 -11.17
N ALA A 44 35.39 -11.08 -11.40
CA ALA A 44 34.20 -11.16 -12.21
C ALA A 44 33.32 -10.01 -11.75
N LEU A 45 33.13 -9.01 -12.63
CA LEU A 45 32.27 -7.90 -12.34
C LEU A 45 30.92 -8.56 -12.13
N GLU A 46 30.57 -8.79 -10.87
CA GLU A 46 29.25 -9.25 -10.49
C GLU A 46 28.35 -8.16 -11.04
N ARG A 47 27.75 -8.44 -12.20
CA ARG A 47 26.64 -7.64 -12.69
C ARG A 47 25.70 -7.62 -11.50
N PRO A 48 25.45 -6.49 -10.83
CA PRO A 48 24.53 -6.49 -9.71
C PRO A 48 23.23 -7.08 -10.26
N GLN A 49 22.88 -8.28 -9.79
CA GLN A 49 21.60 -8.92 -10.10
C GLN A 49 20.47 -8.20 -9.37
N THR A 50 20.52 -6.88 -9.27
CA THR A 50 19.31 -6.10 -9.25
C THR A 50 18.75 -6.15 -10.67
N ARG A 51 18.12 -7.29 -11.02
CA ARG A 51 16.99 -7.25 -11.94
C ARG A 51 16.04 -6.27 -11.29
N GLY A 52 16.15 -5.01 -11.69
CA GLY A 52 15.23 -3.97 -11.29
C GLY A 52 13.88 -4.50 -11.69
N LEU A 53 13.13 -5.01 -10.71
CA LEU A 53 11.72 -5.29 -10.88
C LEU A 53 11.16 -3.91 -11.22
N LYS A 54 11.06 -3.62 -12.52
CA LYS A 54 10.16 -2.61 -13.07
C LYS A 54 8.92 -2.83 -12.23
N GLN A 55 8.55 -1.86 -11.38
CA GLN A 55 7.45 -2.06 -10.45
C GLN A 55 6.18 -2.12 -11.30
N VAL A 56 5.92 -3.30 -11.83
CA VAL A 56 4.69 -3.66 -12.49
C VAL A 56 3.69 -3.65 -11.35
N LEU A 57 2.73 -2.73 -11.41
CA LEU A 57 1.60 -2.67 -10.49
C LEU A 57 0.68 -3.87 -10.78
N ALA A 58 1.19 -5.06 -10.47
CA ALA A 58 0.56 -6.35 -10.69
C ALA A 58 0.99 -7.31 -9.57
N PRO A 59 0.08 -8.10 -9.00
CA PRO A 59 0.42 -9.10 -8.00
C PRO A 59 1.28 -10.21 -8.61
N ARG A 60 2.28 -10.67 -7.86
CA ARG A 60 3.18 -11.76 -8.29
C ARG A 60 2.46 -13.11 -8.41
N ARG A 61 1.49 -13.37 -7.53
CA ARG A 61 0.70 -14.61 -7.47
C ARG A 61 -0.75 -14.25 -7.20
N THR A 62 -1.68 -14.92 -7.88
CA THR A 62 -3.13 -14.71 -7.70
C THR A 62 -3.82 -16.06 -7.64
N LYS A 63 -4.78 -16.24 -6.72
CA LYS A 63 -5.56 -17.49 -6.59
C LYS A 63 -6.36 -17.81 -7.87
N HIS A 64 -6.95 -16.79 -8.48
CA HIS A 64 -7.76 -16.94 -9.70
C HIS A 64 -7.29 -15.98 -10.79
N ARG A 65 -7.13 -16.48 -12.02
CA ARG A 65 -6.76 -15.66 -13.18
C ARG A 65 -7.89 -14.75 -13.65
N LYS A 66 -9.15 -15.16 -13.48
CA LYS A 66 -10.36 -14.40 -13.78
C LYS A 66 -11.22 -14.32 -12.51
N SER A 67 -11.59 -13.13 -12.06
CA SER A 67 -12.41 -12.92 -10.87
C SER A 67 -13.76 -12.29 -11.24
N GLN A 68 -14.83 -12.57 -10.48
CA GLN A 68 -16.12 -11.89 -10.66
C GLN A 68 -15.95 -10.37 -10.48
N LYS A 69 -16.78 -9.57 -11.18
CA LYS A 69 -16.66 -8.10 -11.18
C LYS A 69 -16.87 -7.51 -9.77
N GLY A 70 -17.67 -8.17 -8.94
CA GLY A 70 -18.15 -7.64 -7.66
C GLY A 70 -18.88 -6.30 -7.84
N LEU A 71 -19.10 -5.59 -6.73
CA LEU A 71 -19.62 -4.23 -6.79
C LEU A 71 -18.61 -3.30 -7.50
N PRO A 72 -19.07 -2.45 -8.44
CA PRO A 72 -18.21 -1.51 -9.15
C PRO A 72 -17.52 -0.54 -8.17
N ILE A 73 -18.27 -0.12 -7.15
CA ILE A 73 -17.90 0.88 -6.15
C ILE A 73 -17.92 0.21 -4.77
N HIS A 74 -16.91 0.53 -3.93
CA HIS A 74 -16.87 0.08 -2.54
C HIS A 74 -17.32 1.22 -1.62
N LEU A 75 -18.48 1.07 -0.99
CA LEU A 75 -19.04 2.06 -0.05
C LEU A 75 -18.85 1.56 1.39
N PRO A 76 -18.07 2.27 2.23
CA PRO A 76 -17.90 1.90 3.64
C PRO A 76 -19.10 2.36 4.47
N ILE A 77 -20.13 1.53 4.57
CA ILE A 77 -21.36 1.86 5.33
C ILE A 77 -21.13 1.75 6.84
N GLY A 78 -20.26 0.85 7.29
CA GLY A 78 -19.96 0.62 8.72
C GLY A 78 -19.01 1.64 9.37
N GLY A 79 -18.97 2.89 8.88
CA GLY A 79 -18.23 3.95 9.54
C GLY A 79 -16.69 3.78 9.61
N SER A 80 -16.07 3.11 8.64
CA SER A 80 -14.63 2.82 8.70
C SER A 80 -13.76 4.04 8.40
N ILE A 81 -12.95 4.45 9.37
CA ILE A 81 -11.92 5.49 9.22
C ILE A 81 -10.55 4.95 8.73
N ARG A 82 -10.48 3.69 8.28
CA ARG A 82 -9.20 3.05 7.99
C ARG A 82 -8.56 3.60 6.70
N GLY A 83 -7.36 4.14 6.86
CA GLY A 83 -6.55 4.65 5.75
C GLY A 83 -7.07 5.96 5.14
N THR A 84 -7.76 6.75 5.94
CA THR A 84 -8.23 8.11 5.59
C THR A 84 -7.26 9.21 6.01
N THR A 85 -6.26 8.86 6.83
CA THR A 85 -5.17 9.71 7.33
C THR A 85 -3.83 9.32 6.72
N VAL A 86 -2.91 10.27 6.58
CA VAL A 86 -1.50 10.02 6.21
C VAL A 86 -0.79 9.22 7.31
N LYS A 87 0.04 8.22 6.98
CA LYS A 87 0.87 7.50 7.98
C LYS A 87 2.37 7.57 7.75
N PHE A 88 2.83 7.40 6.51
CA PHE A 88 4.26 7.29 6.20
C PHE A 88 4.84 8.62 5.71
N GLY A 89 4.12 9.31 4.85
CA GLY A 89 4.53 10.61 4.32
C GLY A 89 4.24 11.80 5.23
N ASN A 90 4.65 12.98 4.77
CA ASN A 90 4.29 14.27 5.34
C ASN A 90 2.97 14.79 4.73
N TYR A 91 2.82 14.59 3.41
CA TYR A 91 1.64 14.98 2.63
C TYR A 91 1.08 13.80 1.85
N GLY A 92 -0.19 13.86 1.51
CA GLY A 92 -0.84 12.82 0.72
C GLY A 92 -1.99 13.33 -0.14
N LEU A 93 -2.48 12.44 -0.99
CA LEU A 93 -3.65 12.65 -1.83
C LEU A 93 -4.76 11.70 -1.41
N ARG A 94 -5.90 12.26 -1.01
CA ARG A 94 -7.10 11.55 -0.57
C ARG A 94 -8.19 11.63 -1.63
N ILE A 95 -8.90 10.54 -1.91
CA ILE A 95 -10.04 10.59 -2.84
C ILE A 95 -11.29 11.03 -2.11
N LEU A 96 -12.13 11.82 -2.77
CA LEU A 96 -13.45 12.22 -2.26
C LEU A 96 -14.56 11.27 -2.69
N GLU A 97 -14.41 10.65 -3.86
CA GLU A 97 -15.38 9.76 -4.47
C GLU A 97 -14.88 8.31 -4.49
N SER A 98 -15.81 7.36 -4.42
CA SER A 98 -15.46 5.94 -4.48
C SER A 98 -15.30 5.50 -5.94
N HIS A 99 -14.17 4.90 -6.30
CA HIS A 99 -13.88 4.54 -7.69
C HIS A 99 -12.95 3.33 -7.81
N ARG A 100 -12.93 2.73 -9.00
CA ARG A 100 -12.05 1.61 -9.34
C ARG A 100 -10.88 2.10 -10.17
N LEU A 101 -9.71 2.22 -9.55
CA LEU A 101 -8.52 2.76 -10.21
C LEU A 101 -7.76 1.66 -10.98
N SER A 102 -7.48 1.93 -12.24
CA SER A 102 -6.63 1.07 -13.07
C SER A 102 -5.16 1.23 -12.70
N ALA A 103 -4.39 0.15 -12.79
CA ALA A 103 -2.95 0.13 -12.61
C ALA A 103 -2.23 1.12 -13.54
N ALA A 104 -2.75 1.34 -14.77
CA ALA A 104 -2.17 2.27 -15.72
C ALA A 104 -2.23 3.74 -15.22
N VAL A 105 -3.36 4.13 -14.62
CA VAL A 105 -3.55 5.47 -14.04
C VAL A 105 -2.59 5.66 -12.86
N LEU A 106 -2.49 4.68 -11.97
CA LEU A 106 -1.57 4.72 -10.84
C LEU A 106 -0.11 4.81 -11.30
N HIS A 107 0.27 4.07 -12.35
CA HIS A 107 1.60 4.15 -12.93
C HIS A 107 1.90 5.53 -13.55
N SER A 108 0.94 6.11 -14.30
CA SER A 108 1.07 7.46 -14.87
C SER A 108 1.22 8.54 -13.79
N CYS A 109 0.47 8.41 -12.68
CA CYS A 109 0.59 9.30 -11.53
C CYS A 109 1.96 9.18 -10.87
N ARG A 110 2.44 7.94 -10.65
CA ARG A 110 3.76 7.65 -10.06
C ARG A 110 4.88 8.30 -10.85
N GLU A 111 4.84 8.17 -12.17
CA GLU A 111 5.87 8.69 -13.05
C GLU A 111 5.88 10.23 -13.05
N SER A 112 4.70 10.87 -13.02
CA SER A 112 4.60 12.32 -12.83
C SER A 112 5.14 12.81 -11.50
N LEU A 113 4.83 12.12 -10.40
CA LEU A 113 5.38 12.44 -9.09
C LEU A 113 6.90 12.34 -9.07
N ARG A 114 7.44 11.24 -9.61
CA ARG A 114 8.89 11.02 -9.68
C ARG A 114 9.58 12.13 -10.47
N LYS A 115 8.99 12.58 -11.58
CA LYS A 115 9.53 13.70 -12.38
C LYS A 115 9.53 15.01 -11.59
N LYS A 116 8.43 15.34 -10.91
CA LYS A 116 8.31 16.61 -10.17
C LYS A 116 9.15 16.64 -8.90
N LEU A 117 9.31 15.51 -8.22
CA LEU A 117 10.06 15.39 -6.96
C LEU A 117 11.55 15.10 -7.16
N LYS A 118 12.00 14.87 -8.39
CA LYS A 118 13.41 14.65 -8.74
C LYS A 118 14.39 15.67 -8.10
N PRO A 119 14.06 16.98 -7.98
CA PRO A 119 14.95 17.96 -7.35
C PRO A 119 15.14 17.75 -5.84
N VAL A 120 14.19 17.10 -5.16
CA VAL A 120 14.26 16.91 -3.71
C VAL A 120 15.15 15.72 -3.40
N LYS A 121 16.22 15.92 -2.64
CA LYS A 121 17.14 14.83 -2.29
C LYS A 121 16.47 13.85 -1.32
N GLY A 122 16.54 12.55 -1.61
CA GLY A 122 16.05 11.50 -0.72
C GLY A 122 14.52 11.40 -0.59
N PHE A 123 13.76 11.92 -1.56
CA PHE A 123 12.30 11.80 -1.55
C PHE A 123 11.85 10.33 -1.56
N LYS A 124 10.76 10.05 -0.83
CA LYS A 124 10.11 8.74 -0.77
C LYS A 124 8.67 8.88 -1.25
N LEU A 125 8.27 7.93 -2.09
CA LEU A 125 6.91 7.83 -2.63
C LEU A 125 6.25 6.56 -2.10
N TYR A 126 5.13 6.72 -1.42
CA TYR A 126 4.34 5.62 -0.92
C TYR A 126 3.04 5.52 -1.69
N LEU A 127 2.78 4.33 -2.24
CA LEU A 127 1.49 3.97 -2.79
C LEU A 127 0.72 3.20 -1.71
N ARG A 128 -0.41 3.72 -1.27
CA ARG A 128 -1.23 3.16 -0.19
C ARG A 128 -2.23 2.11 -0.65
N VAL A 129 -2.52 2.09 -1.96
CA VAL A 129 -3.48 1.17 -2.57
C VAL A 129 -2.77 0.33 -3.64
N PHE A 130 -2.98 -0.98 -3.61
CA PHE A 130 -2.35 -1.88 -4.57
C PHE A 130 -3.39 -2.48 -5.51
N PRO A 131 -3.18 -2.50 -6.83
CA PRO A 131 -4.10 -3.11 -7.78
C PRO A 131 -3.96 -4.63 -7.77
N ASP A 132 -4.88 -5.28 -7.08
CA ASP A 132 -4.94 -6.71 -6.80
C ASP A 132 -6.07 -7.43 -7.56
N ILE A 133 -6.99 -6.70 -8.17
CA ILE A 133 -8.17 -7.26 -8.81
C ILE A 133 -7.92 -7.40 -10.32
N PRO A 134 -8.05 -8.62 -10.89
CA PRO A 134 -7.94 -8.80 -12.33
C PRO A 134 -9.23 -8.36 -13.03
N ILE A 135 -9.12 -7.47 -14.01
CA ILE A 135 -10.23 -7.06 -14.86
C ILE A 135 -10.16 -7.86 -16.17
N CYS A 136 -11.28 -8.48 -16.51
CA CYS A 136 -11.44 -9.22 -17.75
C CYS A 136 -12.51 -8.56 -18.61
N VAL A 137 -12.18 -8.27 -19.86
CA VAL A 137 -13.07 -7.65 -20.83
C VAL A 137 -13.25 -8.60 -22.01
N LYS A 138 -14.47 -8.64 -22.54
CA LYS A 138 -14.80 -9.37 -23.75
C LYS A 138 -14.72 -8.39 -24.92
N GLY A 139 -14.17 -8.84 -26.05
CA GLY A 139 -14.07 -8.00 -27.25
C GLY A 139 -15.42 -7.42 -27.64
N ASN A 140 -15.41 -6.14 -28.03
CA ASN A 140 -16.61 -5.39 -28.38
C ASN A 140 -17.33 -5.98 -29.62
N GLU A 141 -16.56 -6.66 -30.48
CA GLU A 141 -17.00 -7.35 -31.68
C GLU A 141 -17.76 -8.66 -31.41
N VAL A 142 -17.69 -9.22 -30.19
CA VAL A 142 -18.24 -10.55 -29.88
C VAL A 142 -19.60 -10.46 -29.19
N ARG A 143 -20.61 -11.14 -29.75
CA ARG A 143 -21.96 -11.27 -29.15
C ARG A 143 -21.94 -11.96 -27.77
N MET A 144 -23.00 -11.78 -26.99
CA MET A 144 -23.18 -12.41 -25.67
C MET A 144 -23.06 -13.95 -25.71
N GLY A 145 -22.69 -14.58 -24.58
CA GLY A 145 -22.41 -16.02 -24.48
C GLY A 145 -20.92 -16.39 -24.52
N LYS A 146 -20.58 -17.67 -24.78
CA LYS A 146 -19.19 -18.19 -24.87
C LYS A 146 -18.28 -17.94 -23.64
N GLY A 147 -18.89 -17.68 -22.48
CA GLY A 147 -18.18 -17.46 -21.22
C GLY A 147 -17.53 -16.08 -21.08
N LYS A 148 -16.57 -15.98 -20.16
CA LYS A 148 -15.93 -14.72 -19.74
C LYS A 148 -14.70 -14.37 -20.59
N GLY A 149 -14.55 -13.08 -20.90
CA GLY A 149 -13.43 -12.52 -21.67
C GLY A 149 -12.03 -12.77 -21.10
N ALA A 150 -11.01 -12.34 -21.84
CA ALA A 150 -9.60 -12.46 -21.45
C ALA A 150 -9.23 -11.43 -20.37
N PHE A 151 -8.11 -11.66 -19.68
CA PHE A 151 -7.55 -10.69 -18.73
C PHE A 151 -6.96 -9.50 -19.50
N GLU A 152 -7.24 -8.28 -19.05
CA GLU A 152 -6.76 -7.05 -19.69
C GLU A 152 -5.80 -6.27 -18.79
N PHE A 153 -6.26 -5.89 -17.58
CA PHE A 153 -5.45 -5.10 -16.65
C PHE A 153 -5.81 -5.34 -15.19
N TRP A 154 -4.94 -4.86 -14.29
CA TRP A 154 -5.14 -4.88 -12.85
C TRP A 154 -5.78 -3.58 -12.37
N ALA A 155 -6.70 -3.68 -11.40
CA ALA A 155 -7.33 -2.52 -10.78
C ALA A 155 -7.42 -2.70 -9.26
N CYS A 156 -7.61 -1.59 -8.54
CA CYS A 156 -8.00 -1.61 -7.12
C CYS A 156 -9.35 -0.92 -6.93
N ARG A 157 -10.11 -1.38 -5.94
CA ARG A 157 -11.30 -0.67 -5.45
C ARG A 157 -10.87 0.29 -4.37
N VAL A 158 -11.19 1.57 -4.52
CA VAL A 158 -10.84 2.58 -3.54
C VAL A 158 -12.12 3.27 -3.03
N PRO A 159 -12.40 3.19 -1.72
CA PRO A 159 -13.51 3.92 -1.12
C PRO A 159 -13.21 5.42 -1.04
N ALA A 160 -14.28 6.21 -0.95
CA ALA A 160 -14.24 7.62 -0.59
C ALA A 160 -13.48 7.82 0.73
N GLY A 161 -12.71 8.91 0.80
CA GLY A 161 -11.87 9.25 1.94
C GLY A 161 -10.56 8.49 2.03
N ARG A 162 -10.27 7.50 1.16
CA ARG A 162 -9.01 6.76 1.21
C ARG A 162 -7.85 7.56 0.63
N VAL A 163 -6.68 7.48 1.27
CA VAL A 163 -5.42 8.04 0.77
C VAL A 163 -4.82 7.10 -0.29
N ILE A 164 -4.50 7.63 -1.49
CA ILE A 164 -3.84 6.87 -2.57
C ILE A 164 -2.32 6.99 -2.47
N TRP A 165 -1.83 8.23 -2.45
CA TRP A 165 -0.42 8.57 -2.53
C TRP A 165 0.02 9.32 -1.29
N GLU A 166 1.21 9.02 -0.81
CA GLU A 166 1.90 9.82 0.20
C GLU A 166 3.31 10.16 -0.29
N ILE A 167 3.75 11.35 0.05
CA ILE A 167 5.07 11.88 -0.26
C ILE A 167 5.76 12.19 1.08
N GLY A 168 7.00 11.75 1.23
CA GLY A 168 7.81 12.09 2.39
C GLY A 168 9.26 12.33 2.03
N ALA A 169 9.98 13.01 2.91
CA ALA A 169 11.43 13.16 2.86
C ALA A 169 11.99 13.16 4.30
N PRO A 170 13.22 12.68 4.54
CA PRO A 170 13.79 12.59 5.89
C PRO A 170 13.88 13.95 6.62
N GLY A 171 14.20 15.04 5.91
CA GLY A 171 14.29 16.39 6.46
C GLY A 171 13.00 17.21 6.36
N GLY A 172 11.85 16.54 6.17
CA GLY A 172 10.60 17.21 5.81
C GLY A 172 10.56 17.62 4.34
N MET A 173 9.34 17.87 3.84
CA MET A 173 9.11 18.25 2.45
C MET A 173 8.58 19.69 2.42
N PRO A 174 9.14 20.60 1.60
CA PRO A 174 8.58 21.93 1.46
C PRO A 174 7.16 21.87 0.91
N GLU A 175 6.23 22.55 1.58
CA GLU A 175 4.80 22.47 1.31
C GLU A 175 4.47 22.87 -0.14
N GLN A 176 5.13 23.92 -0.64
CA GLN A 176 4.91 24.44 -2.00
C GLN A 176 5.22 23.37 -3.07
N VAL A 177 6.33 22.65 -2.91
CA VAL A 177 6.74 21.58 -3.84
C VAL A 177 5.79 20.39 -3.73
N ALA A 178 5.42 19.99 -2.51
CA ALA A 178 4.47 18.92 -2.28
C ALA A 178 3.10 19.22 -2.90
N LYS A 179 2.54 20.41 -2.64
CA LYS A 179 1.26 20.86 -3.22
C LYS A 179 1.32 20.90 -4.74
N ALA A 180 2.41 21.44 -5.32
CA ALA A 180 2.57 21.48 -6.78
C ALA A 180 2.61 20.05 -7.38
N ALA A 181 3.34 19.12 -6.77
CA ALA A 181 3.41 17.73 -7.23
C ALA A 181 2.06 17.01 -7.11
N LEU A 182 1.34 17.22 -6.01
CA LEU A 182 0.03 16.62 -5.76
C LEU A 182 -1.07 17.21 -6.66
N LYS A 183 -1.02 18.51 -6.98
CA LYS A 183 -1.92 19.12 -7.97
C LYS A 183 -1.76 18.52 -9.37
N LEU A 184 -0.52 18.22 -9.79
CA LEU A 184 -0.28 17.59 -11.09
C LEU A 184 -0.93 16.20 -11.22
N ILE A 185 -0.91 15.40 -10.16
CA ILE A 185 -1.55 14.08 -10.19
C ILE A 185 -3.07 14.16 -9.98
N GLN A 186 -3.58 15.17 -9.30
CA GLN A 186 -5.02 15.39 -9.12
C GLN A 186 -5.73 15.51 -10.48
N VAL A 187 -5.13 16.19 -11.45
CA VAL A 187 -5.66 16.28 -12.83
C VAL A 187 -5.62 14.95 -13.59
N LYS A 188 -4.68 14.06 -13.24
CA LYS A 188 -4.56 12.73 -13.86
C LYS A 188 -5.54 11.70 -13.32
N LEU A 189 -6.09 11.93 -12.14
CA LEU A 189 -7.06 11.01 -11.56
C LEU A 189 -8.43 11.22 -12.21
N PRO A 190 -9.20 10.14 -12.42
CA PRO A 190 -10.55 10.22 -12.97
C PRO A 190 -11.59 10.71 -11.95
N VAL A 191 -11.16 11.12 -10.75
CA VAL A 191 -12.02 11.39 -9.59
C VAL A 191 -11.56 12.61 -8.83
N ARG A 192 -12.50 13.25 -8.13
CA ARG A 192 -12.18 14.36 -7.23
C ARG A 192 -11.33 13.87 -6.06
N SER A 193 -10.28 14.62 -5.78
CA SER A 193 -9.36 14.33 -4.68
C SER A 193 -9.03 15.59 -3.90
N GLU A 194 -8.48 15.41 -2.70
CA GLU A 194 -8.11 16.44 -1.74
C GLU A 194 -6.65 16.23 -1.34
N ILE A 195 -5.90 17.32 -1.21
CA ILE A 195 -4.52 17.30 -0.71
C ILE A 195 -4.57 17.38 0.80
N ILE A 196 -3.89 16.45 1.47
CA ILE A 196 -3.91 16.34 2.92
C ILE A 196 -2.50 16.41 3.52
N SER A 197 -2.40 16.99 4.71
CA SER A 197 -1.19 16.98 5.55
C SER A 197 -1.34 15.95 6.67
N ARG A 198 -0.27 15.68 7.41
CA ARG A 198 -0.31 14.77 8.57
C ARG A 198 -1.25 15.23 9.69
N SER A 199 -1.43 16.55 9.84
CA SER A 199 -2.35 17.15 10.82
C SER A 199 -3.82 17.00 10.42
N SER A 200 -4.10 16.71 9.15
CA SER A 200 -5.50 16.67 8.66
C SER A 200 -6.35 15.61 9.38
N PRO A 201 -7.62 15.93 9.69
CA PRO A 201 -8.55 15.01 10.32
C PRO A 201 -8.87 13.80 9.42
N PRO A 202 -9.15 12.63 10.03
CA PRO A 202 -9.71 11.48 9.33
C PRO A 202 -11.06 11.86 8.72
N ARG A 203 -11.43 11.14 7.67
CA ARG A 203 -12.69 11.33 6.96
C ARG A 203 -13.59 10.12 7.13
N LEU A 204 -14.86 10.37 7.43
CA LEU A 204 -15.91 9.38 7.58
C LEU A 204 -16.99 9.67 6.53
N GLY A 205 -16.85 9.08 5.34
CA GLY A 205 -17.70 9.44 4.21
C GLY A 205 -17.54 10.91 3.84
N THR A 206 -18.60 11.70 4.02
CA THR A 206 -18.57 13.15 3.81
C THR A 206 -18.07 13.90 5.04
N LEU A 207 -18.27 13.34 6.24
CA LEU A 207 -17.93 13.97 7.51
C LEU A 207 -16.42 14.02 7.71
N VAL A 208 -15.93 15.19 8.13
CA VAL A 208 -14.52 15.44 8.45
C VAL A 208 -14.52 16.09 9.83
N SER A 209 -14.00 15.42 10.84
CA SER A 209 -13.91 15.97 12.20
C SER A 209 -12.60 15.58 12.87
N HIS A 210 -12.11 16.49 13.72
CA HIS A 210 -10.90 16.30 14.51
C HIS A 210 -11.12 15.27 15.61
N ASP A 211 -12.30 15.24 16.22
CA ASP A 211 -12.69 14.31 17.32
C ASP A 211 -12.55 12.83 16.95
N LEU A 212 -12.64 12.50 15.66
CA LEU A 212 -12.41 11.14 15.15
C LEU A 212 -10.94 10.69 15.26
N GLN A 213 -9.99 11.61 15.51
CA GLN A 213 -8.59 11.29 15.81
C GLN A 213 -8.46 10.63 17.18
N ASP A 214 -9.27 11.08 18.15
CA ASP A 214 -9.19 10.70 19.56
C ASP A 214 -9.90 9.38 19.87
N LEU A 215 -10.79 8.90 18.99
CA LEU A 215 -11.44 7.58 19.12
C LEU A 215 -10.47 6.38 19.18
N ARG A 216 -9.18 6.58 18.84
CA ARG A 216 -8.14 5.55 19.03
C ARG A 216 -7.51 5.57 20.42
N THR A 217 -7.69 6.67 21.15
CA THR A 217 -7.18 6.93 22.50
C THR A 217 -8.27 6.77 23.56
N ILE A 218 -9.55 6.80 23.17
CA ILE A 218 -10.66 6.49 24.08
C ILE A 218 -10.44 5.08 24.63
N ASN A 219 -10.14 5.01 25.92
CA ASN A 219 -10.25 3.81 26.74
C ASN A 219 -11.57 3.15 26.37
N LEU A 220 -11.50 2.01 25.68
CA LEU A 220 -12.65 1.25 25.25
C LEU A 220 -13.52 1.01 26.49
N ILE A 221 -14.61 1.76 26.63
CA ILE A 221 -15.60 1.50 27.65
C ILE A 221 -16.06 0.05 27.40
N PRO A 222 -15.91 -0.86 28.38
CA PRO A 222 -16.37 -2.24 28.22
C PRO A 222 -17.84 -2.21 27.77
N VAL A 223 -18.20 -3.06 26.80
CA VAL A 223 -19.56 -3.09 26.21
C VAL A 223 -20.64 -3.23 27.29
N ASP A 224 -20.28 -3.81 28.43
CA ASP A 224 -21.12 -3.97 29.63
C ASP A 224 -21.59 -2.65 30.27
N GLN A 225 -20.91 -1.54 30.00
CA GLN A 225 -21.23 -0.20 30.52
C GLN A 225 -22.05 0.66 29.54
N LEU A 226 -22.34 0.16 28.33
CA LEU A 226 -23.17 0.88 27.36
C LEU A 226 -24.66 0.71 27.72
N PRO A 227 -25.47 1.79 27.80
CA PRO A 227 -26.90 1.65 28.01
C PRO A 227 -27.54 0.83 26.87
N PRO A 228 -28.48 -0.08 27.17
CA PRO A 228 -29.11 -0.90 26.15
C PRO A 228 -29.88 -0.03 25.15
N PRO A 229 -29.86 -0.35 23.85
CA PRO A 229 -30.56 0.44 22.85
C PRO A 229 -32.07 0.45 23.14
N PRO A 230 -32.73 1.62 22.99
CA PRO A 230 -34.15 1.76 23.31
C PRO A 230 -34.98 0.81 22.45
N GLY A 231 -35.87 0.04 23.10
CA GLY A 231 -36.72 -0.96 22.45
C GLY A 231 -36.19 -2.40 22.49
N THR A 232 -35.04 -2.66 23.12
CA THR A 232 -34.56 -4.02 23.36
C THR A 232 -34.68 -4.41 24.84
N HIS A 233 -35.46 -5.46 25.14
CA HIS A 233 -35.40 -6.12 26.45
C HIS A 233 -34.16 -7.03 26.47
N TYR A 234 -32.99 -6.46 26.74
CA TYR A 234 -31.79 -7.26 26.98
C TYR A 234 -31.96 -7.97 28.34
N ARG A 235 -32.46 -9.21 28.35
CA ARG A 235 -32.37 -10.07 29.54
C ARG A 235 -30.90 -10.41 29.72
N LYS A 236 -30.22 -9.73 30.65
CA LYS A 236 -28.92 -10.22 31.14
C LYS A 236 -29.12 -11.67 31.58
N PRO A 237 -28.31 -12.64 31.10
CA PRO A 237 -28.42 -14.01 31.55
C PRO A 237 -28.22 -13.99 33.07
N THR A 238 -29.28 -14.28 33.81
CA THR A 238 -29.23 -14.38 35.25
C THR A 238 -28.37 -15.59 35.57
N VAL A 239 -27.47 -15.48 36.55
CA VAL A 239 -26.51 -16.52 36.98
C VAL A 239 -27.07 -17.95 37.09
N SER A 240 -28.39 -18.11 37.21
CA SER A 240 -29.08 -19.40 37.11
C SER A 240 -28.89 -20.13 35.77
N SER A 241 -28.84 -19.44 34.63
CA SER A 241 -28.73 -20.06 33.29
C SER A 241 -27.29 -20.32 32.83
N MET A 242 -26.27 -19.93 33.62
CA MET A 242 -24.86 -20.24 33.33
C MET A 242 -24.39 -21.59 33.87
N SER A 243 -25.16 -22.22 34.76
CA SER A 243 -24.80 -23.51 35.37
C SER A 243 -24.80 -24.69 34.39
N LEU A 244 -25.49 -24.60 33.25
CA LEU A 244 -25.58 -25.67 32.27
C LEU A 244 -24.59 -25.58 31.09
N LEU A 245 -23.85 -24.47 30.95
CA LEU A 245 -22.80 -24.35 29.92
C LEU A 245 -21.37 -24.41 30.46
N SER A 246 -21.17 -24.25 31.77
CA SER A 246 -19.82 -24.28 32.38
C SER A 246 -19.24 -25.70 32.52
N ALA A 247 -20.07 -26.75 32.46
CA ALA A 247 -19.63 -28.14 32.61
C ALA A 247 -18.89 -28.72 31.39
N ALA A 248 -18.86 -27.99 30.26
CA ALA A 248 -18.21 -28.46 29.03
C ALA A 248 -16.80 -27.86 28.80
N ALA A 249 -16.35 -26.94 29.65
CA ALA A 249 -15.10 -26.19 29.45
C ALA A 249 -13.99 -26.47 30.49
N GLU A 250 -14.19 -27.44 31.39
CA GLU A 250 -13.18 -27.89 32.36
C GLU A 250 -12.59 -29.24 31.96
N SER A 251 -11.87 -29.26 30.84
CA SER A 251 -10.71 -30.15 30.74
C SER A 251 -9.72 -29.51 29.77
N THR A 252 -8.46 -29.46 30.16
CA THR A 252 -7.31 -28.89 29.41
C THR A 252 -7.01 -27.41 29.70
N GLY A 253 -6.54 -27.14 30.93
CA GLY A 253 -5.60 -26.06 31.18
C GLY A 253 -4.31 -26.64 31.78
N PRO A 254 -3.11 -26.30 31.29
CA PRO A 254 -1.88 -26.54 32.03
C PRO A 254 -1.60 -25.38 32.99
N GLN A 255 -1.26 -25.74 34.23
CA GLN A 255 -0.75 -24.86 35.28
C GLN A 255 0.65 -24.31 34.99
N MET A 256 1.04 -23.31 35.80
CA MET A 256 2.39 -22.81 36.16
C MET A 256 2.60 -21.35 35.71
N VAL A 257 2.96 -20.35 36.53
CA VAL A 257 3.38 -20.27 37.94
C VAL A 257 3.05 -18.85 38.45
N SER A 258 2.56 -18.75 39.68
CA SER A 258 2.54 -17.53 40.51
C SER A 258 3.95 -17.09 40.91
N LYS A 259 4.22 -15.77 41.07
CA LYS A 259 4.95 -15.20 42.23
C LYS A 259 5.17 -13.67 42.16
N PHE A 260 5.05 -13.06 43.35
CA PHE A 260 5.38 -11.69 43.81
C PHE A 260 4.44 -10.54 43.39
N SER A 261 3.63 -9.92 44.27
CA SER A 261 3.90 -9.20 45.54
C SER A 261 4.75 -7.94 45.35
N THR A 262 4.13 -6.76 45.42
CA THR A 262 4.14 -5.82 46.55
C THR A 262 3.77 -4.42 46.02
N ALA A 263 2.90 -3.73 46.74
CA ALA A 263 2.56 -2.32 46.52
C ALA A 263 3.73 -1.40 46.89
N GLU A 264 3.98 -0.37 46.09
CA GLU A 264 4.56 0.89 46.58
C GLU A 264 3.83 2.07 45.93
N THR A 265 3.22 2.87 46.81
CA THR A 265 2.68 4.20 46.59
C THR A 265 3.86 5.18 46.52
N LEU A 266 3.94 6.00 45.48
CA LEU A 266 4.76 7.20 45.51
C LEU A 266 3.98 8.38 44.91
N ASP A 267 3.74 9.34 45.80
CA ASP A 267 3.19 10.66 45.56
C ASP A 267 4.04 11.43 44.53
N GLY A 268 3.36 12.00 43.54
CA GLY A 268 3.92 12.94 42.58
C GLY A 268 2.92 14.09 42.40
N SER A 269 3.20 15.18 43.11
CA SER A 269 2.48 16.44 43.16
C SER A 269 1.93 16.92 41.81
N GLU A 270 0.60 17.00 41.72
CA GLU A 270 -0.11 17.82 40.74
C GLU A 270 0.18 19.30 41.05
N GLU A 271 1.07 19.92 40.29
CA GLU A 271 1.12 21.39 40.23
C GLU A 271 -0.17 21.87 39.59
N SER A 272 -1.03 22.49 40.41
CA SER A 272 -2.31 23.08 40.03
C SER A 272 -2.15 23.97 38.79
N GLU A 273 -3.05 23.79 37.82
CA GLU A 273 -3.14 24.58 36.59
C GLU A 273 -3.17 26.11 36.85
N GLU A 274 -3.55 26.54 38.06
CA GLU A 274 -3.50 27.92 38.50
C GLU A 274 -2.07 28.51 38.57
N ASP A 275 -1.07 27.70 38.92
CA ASP A 275 0.33 28.14 39.01
C ASP A 275 0.96 28.26 37.61
N GLN A 276 0.54 27.41 36.67
CA GLN A 276 0.92 27.55 35.26
C GLN A 276 0.31 28.82 34.65
N MET A 277 -0.92 29.17 35.03
CA MET A 277 -1.61 30.35 34.53
C MET A 277 -1.03 31.65 35.13
N LYS A 278 -0.65 31.65 36.42
CA LYS A 278 0.07 32.77 37.04
C LYS A 278 1.46 32.98 36.43
N LYS A 279 2.18 31.89 36.14
CA LYS A 279 3.50 31.95 35.49
C LYS A 279 3.42 32.46 34.05
N ALA A 280 2.36 32.14 33.32
CA ALA A 280 2.11 32.68 31.99
C ALA A 280 1.75 34.18 32.01
N LEU A 281 1.04 34.64 33.03
CA LEU A 281 0.64 36.04 33.17
C LEU A 281 1.81 36.95 33.58
N LEU A 282 2.69 36.45 34.45
CA LEU A 282 3.93 37.15 34.85
C LEU A 282 4.91 37.31 33.67
N LEU A 283 4.99 36.30 32.80
CA LEU A 283 5.81 36.35 31.58
C LEU A 283 5.23 37.32 30.53
N ALA A 284 3.90 37.52 30.53
CA ALA A 284 3.25 38.53 29.68
C ALA A 284 3.48 39.97 30.19
N GLU A 285 3.58 40.18 31.51
CA GLU A 285 3.94 41.48 32.09
C GLU A 285 5.42 41.83 31.84
N GLU A 286 6.34 40.87 31.90
CA GLU A 286 7.76 41.09 31.58
C GLU A 286 7.99 41.48 30.11
N MET A 287 7.19 40.93 29.18
CA MET A 287 7.27 41.24 27.74
C MET A 287 6.58 42.56 27.35
N GLY A 288 5.74 43.12 28.22
CA GLY A 288 5.04 44.39 28.00
C GLY A 288 5.90 45.63 28.28
N GLY A 289 7.06 45.46 28.94
CA GLY A 289 7.95 46.56 29.35
C GLY A 289 8.92 47.09 28.27
N GLU A 290 9.01 46.44 27.11
CA GLU A 290 10.03 46.79 26.09
C GLU A 290 9.52 47.63 24.90
N ILE A 291 8.24 48.04 24.86
CA ILE A 291 7.66 48.70 23.66
C ILE A 291 7.53 50.22 23.81
N GLU A 292 7.74 50.83 24.99
CA GLU A 292 7.50 52.28 25.18
C GLU A 292 8.72 53.21 24.96
N THR A 293 9.88 52.74 24.51
CA THR A 293 11.08 53.61 24.33
C THR A 293 11.49 53.96 22.90
N GLU A 294 10.76 53.57 21.85
CA GLU A 294 11.10 53.93 20.45
C GLU A 294 10.07 54.83 19.74
N ALA A 295 9.46 55.78 20.47
CA ALA A 295 8.55 56.78 19.87
C ALA A 295 8.99 58.23 20.06
N GLN A 296 10.25 58.50 20.39
CA GLN A 296 10.82 59.86 20.38
C GLN A 296 12.26 59.86 19.86
N LEU A 297 12.40 60.05 18.54
CA LEU A 297 13.42 60.85 17.85
C LEU A 297 13.11 60.91 16.35
#